data_AF-A0A1F9NF80-F1
#
_entry.id   AF-A0A1F9NF80-F1
#
_cell.length_a   1.000
_cell.length_b   1.000
_cell.length_c   1.000
_cell.angle_alpha   90.00
_cell.angle_beta   90.00
_cell.angle_gamma   90.00
#
_symmetry.space_group_name_H-M   'P 1'
#
loop_
_entity.id
_entity.type
_entity.pdbx_description
1 polymer ?
#
loop_
_entity_poly.entity_id
_entity_poly.type
_entity_poly.pdbx_seq_one_letter_code
_entity_poly.pdbx_strand_id
1 'polypeptide(L)'
;MTELEKLFNRIVQRVNINLRELNFDVSPFAVELIPPDQLNKFYAFYGITPDHPLDLHFEHSALAGSYFLGKCRVRNSLLYKSDIRGDELKRKDQQRQFEKFTLTLTKDEIIDIEDSALVKTLVHNYSHDPETPEKFYIKDTLAMDYANIHGSPSDGSFLGPYATVDLTTMRDCVIGAYSYIQAGEISHLKVDPGTIWVNSPGNFNFFYKYPAELLEYYVSLSPDKVPWGILIDFIEERKMEFQRVFDFVNLQEIESIPKTASLDRYAVVLPNIKIADNVLVSQRAYIENSSLGKGANAQENCFIINSSLEGYNVTAHGAKLIEADLKLGVFVGFNSFLCGKKNSRLTVNEGCVVMPHTIIDIDEPLEIPADHLVWGLVRNKEELAKNSIALVKLNAIDTSFSQGRMHFEGKGAMFVKAFKDRIHHILDVNGAFFENGKNAGHAQKNQRLSLNTIQPFQFGANKGMYPNIRILP
;
A
#
# COMPACT_ATOMS: atom_id res chain seq x y z
N MET A 1 2.22 19.44 -29.77
CA MET A 1 2.10 18.59 -28.57
C MET A 1 2.42 17.16 -28.96
N THR A 2 3.23 16.48 -28.15
CA THR A 2 3.45 15.02 -28.27
C THR A 2 2.16 14.25 -27.92
N GLU A 3 2.04 12.98 -28.30
CA GLU A 3 0.87 12.18 -27.89
C GLU A 3 0.79 12.02 -26.37
N LEU A 4 1.95 11.95 -25.72
CA LEU A 4 2.03 11.89 -24.26
C LEU A 4 1.44 13.14 -23.59
N GLU A 5 1.77 14.34 -24.08
CA GLU A 5 1.19 15.59 -23.59
C GLU A 5 -0.33 15.64 -23.80
N LYS A 6 -0.83 15.15 -24.95
CA LYS A 6 -2.27 15.09 -25.21
C LYS A 6 -2.98 14.14 -24.25
N LEU A 7 -2.41 12.95 -24.04
CA LEU A 7 -2.90 11.98 -23.07
C LEU A 7 -2.97 12.63 -21.68
N PHE A 8 -1.89 13.26 -21.26
CA PHE A 8 -1.79 13.90 -19.96
C PHE A 8 -2.86 14.98 -19.74
N ASN A 9 -2.96 15.92 -20.70
CA ASN A 9 -3.95 17.00 -20.65
C ASN A 9 -5.38 16.46 -20.61
N ARG A 10 -5.67 15.38 -21.35
CA ARG A 10 -6.97 14.72 -21.33
C ARG A 10 -7.29 14.15 -19.94
N ILE A 11 -6.35 13.45 -19.31
CA ILE A 11 -6.53 12.88 -17.96
C ILE A 11 -6.85 14.01 -16.97
N VAL A 12 -6.02 15.06 -16.95
CA VAL A 12 -6.22 16.22 -16.05
C VAL A 12 -7.60 16.86 -16.25
N GLN A 13 -8.03 17.06 -17.50
CA GLN A 13 -9.35 17.59 -17.80
C GLN A 13 -10.48 16.72 -17.25
N ARG A 14 -10.39 15.39 -17.43
CA ARG A 14 -11.44 14.47 -16.96
C ARG A 14 -11.52 14.41 -15.44
N VAL A 15 -10.37 14.34 -14.76
CA VAL A 15 -10.32 14.40 -13.30
C VAL A 15 -10.92 15.71 -12.79
N ASN A 16 -10.55 16.86 -13.38
CA ASN A 16 -11.09 18.16 -13.00
C ASN A 16 -12.59 18.30 -13.24
N ILE A 17 -13.13 17.71 -14.31
CA ILE A 17 -14.57 17.71 -14.55
C ILE A 17 -15.28 17.00 -13.42
N ASN A 18 -14.80 15.84 -12.98
CA ASN A 18 -15.39 15.11 -11.85
C ASN A 18 -15.27 15.90 -10.53
N LEU A 19 -14.11 16.48 -10.26
CA LEU A 19 -13.83 17.21 -9.01
C LEU A 19 -14.36 18.66 -8.97
N ARG A 20 -15.10 19.11 -10.00
CA ARG A 20 -15.62 20.48 -10.12
C ARG A 20 -16.43 20.94 -8.92
N GLU A 21 -17.22 20.04 -8.31
CA GLU A 21 -18.10 20.36 -7.18
C GLU A 21 -17.33 20.57 -5.88
N LEU A 22 -16.12 20.00 -5.79
CA LEU A 22 -15.20 20.18 -4.67
C LEU A 22 -14.29 21.40 -4.83
N ASN A 23 -14.43 22.16 -5.93
CA ASN A 23 -13.56 23.28 -6.31
C ASN A 23 -12.07 22.90 -6.20
N PHE A 24 -11.71 21.72 -6.70
CA PHE A 24 -10.35 21.19 -6.64
C PHE A 24 -9.79 21.03 -8.05
N ASP A 25 -8.70 21.74 -8.34
CA ASP A 25 -7.98 21.67 -9.61
C ASP A 25 -6.72 20.81 -9.44
N VAL A 26 -6.64 19.70 -10.20
CA VAL A 26 -5.50 18.79 -10.16
C VAL A 26 -4.33 19.25 -11.03
N SER A 27 -4.53 20.25 -11.91
CA SER A 27 -3.50 20.71 -12.86
C SER A 27 -2.17 21.06 -12.20
N PRO A 28 -2.13 21.78 -11.06
CA PRO A 28 -0.86 22.13 -10.41
C PRO A 28 -0.07 20.91 -9.92
N PHE A 29 -0.77 19.86 -9.48
CA PHE A 29 -0.12 18.61 -9.04
C PHE A 29 0.38 17.83 -10.25
N ALA A 30 -0.41 17.83 -11.33
CA ALA A 30 -0.13 17.11 -12.54
C ALA A 30 1.20 17.54 -13.19
N VAL A 31 1.45 18.85 -13.32
CA VAL A 31 2.65 19.39 -14.00
C VAL A 31 3.96 18.84 -13.44
N GLU A 32 4.06 18.66 -12.13
CA GLU A 32 5.29 18.24 -11.46
C GLU A 32 5.40 16.72 -11.25
N LEU A 33 4.29 15.99 -11.39
CA LEU A 33 4.21 14.56 -11.08
C LEU A 33 5.03 13.70 -12.06
N ILE A 34 5.10 14.08 -13.35
CA ILE A 34 5.73 13.27 -14.39
C ILE A 34 6.58 14.14 -15.32
N PRO A 35 7.92 14.07 -15.23
CA PRO A 35 8.78 14.71 -16.21
C PRO A 35 8.67 13.95 -17.54
N PRO A 36 8.15 14.54 -18.64
CA PRO A 36 7.94 13.83 -19.90
C PRO A 36 9.23 13.19 -20.45
N ASP A 37 10.37 13.85 -20.22
CA ASP A 37 11.70 13.37 -20.59
C ASP A 37 12.16 12.11 -19.83
N GLN A 38 11.46 11.72 -18.77
CA GLN A 38 11.76 10.51 -18.01
C GLN A 38 10.95 9.31 -18.49
N LEU A 39 9.78 9.52 -19.13
CA LEU A 39 8.87 8.42 -19.49
C LEU A 39 9.41 7.49 -20.57
N ASN A 40 10.33 7.94 -21.42
CA ASN A 40 10.97 7.06 -22.40
C ASN A 40 12.22 6.33 -21.86
N LYS A 41 12.68 6.65 -20.64
CA LYS A 41 13.92 6.13 -20.05
C LYS A 41 13.74 4.83 -19.28
N PHE A 42 12.50 4.45 -18.97
CA PHE A 42 12.22 3.28 -18.14
C PHE A 42 11.44 2.23 -18.95
N TYR A 43 11.76 0.96 -18.68
CA TYR A 43 10.90 -0.16 -19.08
C TYR A 43 9.71 -0.29 -18.13
N ALA A 44 8.67 -0.97 -18.61
CA ALA A 44 7.65 -1.54 -17.74
C ALA A 44 7.93 -3.04 -17.58
N PHE A 45 7.38 -3.64 -16.54
CA PHE A 45 7.64 -5.03 -16.19
C PHE A 45 6.33 -5.77 -15.95
N TYR A 46 6.27 -7.04 -16.33
CA TYR A 46 5.15 -7.89 -15.95
C TYR A 46 5.59 -9.26 -15.45
N GLY A 47 4.88 -9.75 -14.44
CA GLY A 47 5.10 -11.05 -13.84
C GLY A 47 4.36 -12.18 -14.54
N ILE A 48 5.04 -13.31 -14.71
CA ILE A 48 4.50 -14.58 -15.20
C ILE A 48 4.73 -15.64 -14.13
N THR A 49 3.66 -16.35 -13.78
CA THR A 49 3.67 -17.43 -12.80
C THR A 49 2.56 -18.42 -13.12
N PRO A 50 2.74 -19.73 -12.84
CA PRO A 50 1.66 -20.71 -13.00
C PRO A 50 0.49 -20.49 -12.03
N ASP A 51 0.68 -19.72 -10.95
CA ASP A 51 -0.31 -19.58 -9.87
C ASP A 51 -1.36 -18.49 -10.14
N HIS A 52 -1.05 -17.53 -11.03
CA HIS A 52 -1.94 -16.42 -11.37
C HIS A 52 -2.14 -16.33 -12.90
N PRO A 53 -3.38 -16.44 -13.41
CA PRO A 53 -3.73 -16.20 -14.80
C PRO A 53 -3.24 -14.84 -15.30
N LEU A 54 -2.63 -14.87 -16.47
CA LEU A 54 -2.12 -13.70 -17.18
C LEU A 54 -3.17 -13.20 -18.17
N ASP A 55 -3.56 -11.94 -18.06
CA ASP A 55 -4.35 -11.23 -19.08
C ASP A 55 -4.04 -9.74 -18.98
N LEU A 56 -3.13 -9.27 -19.82
CA LEU A 56 -2.70 -7.87 -19.84
C LEU A 56 -3.16 -7.21 -21.13
N HIS A 57 -3.81 -6.06 -21.01
CA HIS A 57 -4.24 -5.26 -22.15
C HIS A 57 -3.85 -3.79 -21.94
N PHE A 58 -2.92 -3.31 -22.74
CA PHE A 58 -2.44 -1.93 -22.71
C PHE A 58 -2.83 -1.23 -24.00
N GLU A 59 -3.50 -0.10 -23.89
CA GLU A 59 -3.97 0.67 -25.05
C GLU A 59 -3.77 2.17 -24.78
N HIS A 60 -3.14 2.87 -25.72
CA HIS A 60 -2.96 4.32 -25.67
C HIS A 60 -2.50 4.82 -24.28
N SER A 61 -1.43 4.22 -23.76
CA SER A 61 -0.99 4.43 -22.37
C SER A 61 0.53 4.54 -22.26
N ALA A 62 1.00 5.18 -21.18
CA ALA A 62 2.41 5.24 -20.81
C ALA A 62 2.62 4.50 -19.48
N LEU A 63 3.60 3.60 -19.41
CA LEU A 63 3.75 2.63 -18.31
C LEU A 63 5.14 2.67 -17.64
N ALA A 64 5.87 3.76 -17.82
CA ALA A 64 7.30 3.85 -17.51
C ALA A 64 7.64 3.48 -16.06
N GLY A 65 8.49 2.45 -15.88
CA GLY A 65 8.95 1.98 -14.58
C GLY A 65 7.90 1.19 -13.79
N SER A 66 6.72 0.96 -14.35
CA SER A 66 5.60 0.31 -13.65
C SER A 66 5.65 -1.21 -13.75
N TYR A 67 5.09 -1.88 -12.75
CA TYR A 67 5.06 -3.32 -12.58
C TYR A 67 3.63 -3.86 -12.65
N PHE A 68 3.42 -4.99 -13.33
CA PHE A 68 2.11 -5.61 -13.51
C PHE A 68 2.13 -7.10 -13.13
N LEU A 69 1.14 -7.56 -12.38
CA LEU A 69 0.94 -8.97 -12.06
C LEU A 69 -0.54 -9.35 -12.18
N GLY A 70 -0.84 -10.50 -12.75
CA GLY A 70 -2.22 -11.01 -12.88
C GLY A 70 -3.00 -10.42 -14.07
N LYS A 71 -4.28 -10.12 -13.85
CA LYS A 71 -5.20 -9.60 -14.88
C LYS A 71 -5.37 -8.09 -14.78
N CYS A 72 -4.95 -7.36 -15.81
CA CYS A 72 -5.01 -5.90 -15.81
C CYS A 72 -5.28 -5.34 -17.21
N ARG A 73 -6.12 -4.32 -17.27
CA ARG A 73 -6.36 -3.50 -18.46
C ARG A 73 -6.02 -2.05 -18.13
N VAL A 74 -5.23 -1.41 -18.99
CA VAL A 74 -4.84 0.00 -18.89
C VAL A 74 -5.15 0.69 -20.21
N ARG A 75 -6.04 1.69 -20.16
CA ARG A 75 -6.52 2.43 -21.32
C ARG A 75 -6.41 3.92 -21.08
N ASN A 76 -5.90 4.68 -22.06
CA ASN A 76 -5.84 6.14 -21.97
C ASN A 76 -5.23 6.62 -20.64
N SER A 77 -4.21 5.94 -20.12
CA SER A 77 -3.72 6.18 -18.76
C SER A 77 -2.20 6.30 -18.71
N LEU A 78 -1.72 6.93 -17.66
CA LEU A 78 -0.30 7.14 -17.39
C LEU A 78 0.06 6.54 -16.03
N LEU A 79 0.88 5.50 -16.04
CA LEU A 79 1.39 4.84 -14.85
C LEU A 79 2.92 5.05 -14.81
N TYR A 80 3.40 5.77 -13.80
CA TYR A 80 4.82 6.03 -13.61
C TYR A 80 5.32 5.38 -12.32
N LYS A 81 6.20 4.38 -12.44
CA LYS A 81 6.78 3.64 -11.31
C LYS A 81 5.76 3.02 -10.35
N SER A 82 4.56 2.75 -10.84
CA SER A 82 3.44 2.22 -10.05
C SER A 82 3.44 0.69 -10.07
N ASP A 83 2.89 0.09 -9.02
CA ASP A 83 2.77 -1.36 -8.88
C ASP A 83 1.31 -1.76 -8.98
N ILE A 84 0.96 -2.54 -10.00
CA ILE A 84 -0.40 -3.02 -10.23
C ILE A 84 -0.43 -4.52 -9.99
N ARG A 85 -0.99 -4.92 -8.86
CA ARG A 85 -0.94 -6.29 -8.36
C ARG A 85 -2.32 -6.94 -8.35
N GLY A 86 -2.51 -7.86 -9.28
CA GLY A 86 -3.73 -8.65 -9.44
C GLY A 86 -3.59 -10.10 -8.98
N ASP A 87 -2.67 -10.39 -8.06
CA ASP A 87 -2.48 -11.71 -7.46
C ASP A 87 -3.62 -12.10 -6.51
N GLU A 88 -4.25 -11.10 -5.87
CA GLU A 88 -5.41 -11.30 -4.98
C GLU A 88 -6.78 -11.22 -5.68
N LEU A 89 -6.82 -11.06 -7.01
CA LEU A 89 -8.09 -10.94 -7.76
C LEU A 89 -8.93 -12.22 -7.65
N LYS A 90 -10.24 -12.01 -7.50
CA LYS A 90 -11.20 -13.11 -7.39
C LYS A 90 -11.25 -13.93 -8.69
N ARG A 91 -11.52 -15.23 -8.53
CA ARG A 91 -11.64 -16.19 -9.65
C ARG A 91 -13.09 -16.40 -10.05
N LYS A 92 -13.30 -16.81 -11.30
CA LYS A 92 -14.58 -17.34 -11.77
C LYS A 92 -15.08 -18.44 -10.83
N ASP A 93 -16.40 -18.50 -10.66
CA ASP A 93 -17.13 -19.44 -9.80
C ASP A 93 -16.88 -19.23 -8.29
N GLN A 94 -16.01 -18.30 -7.91
CA GLN A 94 -15.85 -17.91 -6.51
C GLN A 94 -17.15 -17.29 -6.00
N GLN A 95 -17.59 -17.74 -4.83
CA GLN A 95 -18.77 -17.23 -4.14
C GLN A 95 -18.38 -16.16 -3.11
N ARG A 96 -19.17 -15.09 -3.05
CA ARG A 96 -19.03 -14.01 -2.07
C ARG A 96 -20.35 -13.78 -1.37
N GLN A 97 -20.33 -13.81 -0.05
CA GLN A 97 -21.48 -13.40 0.73
C GLN A 97 -21.53 -11.87 0.75
N PHE A 98 -22.65 -11.29 0.33
CA PHE A 98 -22.99 -9.90 0.55
C PHE A 98 -24.31 -9.83 1.29
N GLU A 99 -24.25 -9.37 2.54
CA GLU A 99 -25.39 -9.37 3.47
C GLU A 99 -26.16 -10.70 3.47
N LYS A 100 -27.35 -10.73 2.86
CA LYS A 100 -28.31 -11.85 2.87
C LYS A 100 -28.26 -12.71 1.61
N PHE A 101 -27.39 -12.41 0.64
CA PHE A 101 -27.30 -13.18 -0.59
C PHE A 101 -25.85 -13.49 -0.97
N THR A 102 -25.70 -14.44 -1.90
CA THR A 102 -24.41 -14.91 -2.38
C THR A 102 -24.26 -14.50 -3.84
N LEU A 103 -23.17 -13.80 -4.15
CA LEU A 103 -22.73 -13.47 -5.49
C LEU A 103 -21.79 -14.56 -5.99
N THR A 104 -22.10 -15.17 -7.13
CA THR A 104 -21.21 -16.11 -7.82
C THR A 104 -20.61 -15.40 -9.02
N LEU A 105 -19.28 -15.33 -9.08
CA LEU A 105 -18.59 -14.72 -10.21
C LEU A 105 -18.73 -15.58 -11.47
N THR A 106 -19.08 -14.95 -12.59
CA THR A 106 -19.21 -15.55 -13.92
C THR A 106 -17.90 -15.53 -14.71
N LYS A 107 -16.97 -14.64 -14.31
CA LYS A 107 -15.63 -14.48 -14.88
C LYS A 107 -14.63 -14.15 -13.79
N ASP A 108 -13.35 -14.35 -14.09
CA ASP A 108 -12.29 -13.82 -13.24
C ASP A 108 -12.40 -12.30 -13.17
N GLU A 109 -12.07 -11.77 -12.01
CA GLU A 109 -11.96 -10.33 -11.81
C GLU A 109 -10.73 -9.77 -12.54
N ILE A 110 -10.82 -8.50 -12.91
CA ILE A 110 -9.75 -7.75 -13.59
C ILE A 110 -9.59 -6.36 -12.95
N ILE A 111 -8.35 -5.88 -12.88
CA ILE A 111 -8.05 -4.47 -12.63
C ILE A 111 -8.24 -3.69 -13.94
N ASP A 112 -9.10 -2.68 -13.95
CA ASP A 112 -9.39 -1.87 -15.15
C ASP A 112 -9.10 -0.38 -14.88
N ILE A 113 -8.00 0.11 -15.42
CA ILE A 113 -7.49 1.47 -15.25
C ILE A 113 -7.78 2.26 -16.52
N GLU A 114 -8.52 3.36 -16.40
CA GLU A 114 -8.97 4.17 -17.53
C GLU A 114 -8.88 5.67 -17.24
N ASP A 115 -8.37 6.44 -18.21
CA ASP A 115 -8.27 7.90 -18.13
C ASP A 115 -7.65 8.41 -16.80
N SER A 116 -6.62 7.72 -16.31
CA SER A 116 -6.04 7.94 -14.96
C SER A 116 -4.53 8.16 -14.99
N ALA A 117 -4.00 8.87 -13.98
CA ALA A 117 -2.57 9.10 -13.76
C ALA A 117 -2.14 8.57 -12.38
N LEU A 118 -1.31 7.54 -12.35
CA LEU A 118 -0.84 6.89 -11.12
C LEU A 118 0.68 6.99 -11.01
N VAL A 119 1.19 7.65 -9.98
CA VAL A 119 2.62 7.96 -9.81
C VAL A 119 3.13 7.32 -8.53
N LYS A 120 4.04 6.37 -8.67
CA LYS A 120 4.57 5.52 -7.58
C LYS A 120 3.45 4.98 -6.68
N THR A 121 2.31 4.67 -7.29
CA THR A 121 1.10 4.23 -6.59
C THR A 121 1.09 2.71 -6.52
N LEU A 122 0.68 2.16 -5.38
CA LEU A 122 0.38 0.74 -5.26
C LEU A 122 -1.13 0.53 -5.48
N VAL A 123 -1.46 -0.36 -6.41
CA VAL A 123 -2.80 -0.92 -6.59
C VAL A 123 -2.74 -2.40 -6.25
N HIS A 124 -3.51 -2.82 -5.25
CA HIS A 124 -3.46 -4.19 -4.74
C HIS A 124 -4.84 -4.62 -4.24
N ASN A 125 -4.97 -5.91 -3.89
CA ASN A 125 -6.21 -6.54 -3.44
C ASN A 125 -7.27 -6.65 -4.56
N TYR A 126 -8.53 -6.81 -4.21
CA TYR A 126 -9.66 -7.04 -5.11
C TYR A 126 -10.82 -6.08 -4.81
N SER A 127 -11.76 -5.93 -5.75
CA SER A 127 -12.93 -5.07 -5.56
C SER A 127 -13.77 -5.53 -4.37
N HIS A 128 -13.94 -4.63 -3.40
CA HIS A 128 -14.88 -4.80 -2.29
C HIS A 128 -16.28 -4.27 -2.62
N ASP A 129 -16.47 -3.73 -3.82
CA ASP A 129 -17.74 -3.22 -4.31
C ASP A 129 -18.62 -4.38 -4.81
N PRO A 130 -19.78 -4.65 -4.18
CA PRO A 130 -20.72 -5.67 -4.64
C PRO A 130 -21.38 -5.31 -5.99
N GLU A 131 -21.35 -4.05 -6.42
CA GLU A 131 -21.86 -3.61 -7.72
C GLU A 131 -20.90 -3.99 -8.86
N THR A 132 -19.61 -4.12 -8.57
CA THR A 132 -18.58 -4.51 -9.55
C THR A 132 -17.70 -5.66 -9.05
N PRO A 133 -18.27 -6.83 -8.72
CA PRO A 133 -17.55 -7.93 -8.08
C PRO A 133 -16.52 -8.59 -9.00
N GLU A 134 -16.57 -8.32 -10.30
CA GLU A 134 -15.66 -8.85 -11.33
C GLU A 134 -14.82 -7.76 -11.98
N LYS A 135 -14.88 -6.52 -11.46
CA LYS A 135 -14.08 -5.40 -11.97
C LYS A 135 -13.64 -4.50 -10.82
N PHE A 136 -12.34 -4.45 -10.60
CA PHE A 136 -11.69 -3.45 -9.76
C PHE A 136 -11.29 -2.26 -10.65
N TYR A 137 -12.17 -1.24 -10.73
CA TYR A 137 -11.96 -0.10 -11.62
C TYR A 137 -11.21 1.05 -10.95
N ILE A 138 -10.35 1.72 -11.72
CA ILE A 138 -9.73 3.00 -11.37
C ILE A 138 -9.91 3.90 -12.59
N LYS A 139 -10.80 4.87 -12.49
CA LYS A 139 -11.25 5.70 -13.61
C LYS A 139 -11.15 7.17 -13.26
N ASP A 140 -10.73 8.00 -14.22
CA ASP A 140 -10.68 9.45 -14.06
C ASP A 140 -9.99 9.87 -12.74
N THR A 141 -8.89 9.18 -12.39
CA THR A 141 -8.25 9.28 -11.07
C THR A 141 -6.80 9.75 -11.20
N LEU A 142 -6.38 10.66 -10.32
CA LEU A 142 -4.98 11.06 -10.17
C LEU A 142 -4.46 10.68 -8.77
N ALA A 143 -3.42 9.85 -8.71
CA ALA A 143 -2.79 9.42 -7.47
C ALA A 143 -1.31 9.80 -7.43
N MET A 144 -0.91 10.47 -6.35
CA MET A 144 0.45 10.95 -6.12
C MET A 144 1.34 9.88 -5.46
N ASP A 145 2.61 10.24 -5.29
CA ASP A 145 3.69 9.42 -4.77
C ASP A 145 3.28 8.60 -3.53
N TYR A 146 3.51 7.29 -3.61
CA TYR A 146 3.32 6.34 -2.51
C TYR A 146 1.89 6.24 -1.98
N ALA A 147 0.90 6.71 -2.75
CA ALA A 147 -0.49 6.43 -2.46
C ALA A 147 -0.81 4.93 -2.64
N ASN A 148 -1.78 4.44 -1.85
CA ASN A 148 -2.26 3.07 -1.89
C ASN A 148 -3.75 3.05 -2.27
N ILE A 149 -4.08 2.36 -3.37
CA ILE A 149 -5.45 2.03 -3.75
C ILE A 149 -5.62 0.53 -3.49
N HIS A 150 -6.12 0.18 -2.31
CA HIS A 150 -6.13 -1.20 -1.82
C HIS A 150 -7.57 -1.74 -1.76
N GLY A 151 -7.98 -2.49 -2.78
CA GLY A 151 -9.32 -3.05 -2.89
C GLY A 151 -10.44 -2.01 -2.97
N SER A 152 -10.13 -0.85 -3.56
CA SER A 152 -10.90 0.38 -3.46
C SER A 152 -11.25 0.94 -4.84
N PRO A 153 -12.33 0.48 -5.49
CA PRO A 153 -12.72 1.02 -6.79
C PRO A 153 -12.88 2.54 -6.76
N SER A 154 -12.38 3.21 -7.80
CA SER A 154 -12.19 4.66 -7.80
C SER A 154 -12.71 5.27 -9.09
N ASP A 155 -13.56 6.31 -9.00
CA ASP A 155 -13.98 7.13 -10.14
C ASP A 155 -13.84 8.62 -9.79
N GLY A 156 -13.27 9.42 -10.70
CA GLY A 156 -13.26 10.86 -10.58
C GLY A 156 -12.49 11.44 -9.39
N SER A 157 -11.42 10.77 -8.90
CA SER A 157 -10.84 11.07 -7.58
C SER A 157 -9.38 11.54 -7.61
N PHE A 158 -8.96 12.22 -6.54
CA PHE A 158 -7.58 12.63 -6.29
C PHE A 158 -7.05 12.02 -4.99
N LEU A 159 -5.82 11.48 -5.03
CA LEU A 159 -5.11 10.95 -3.86
C LEU A 159 -3.78 11.67 -3.70
N GLY A 160 -3.61 12.38 -2.57
CA GLY A 160 -2.37 13.03 -2.19
C GLY A 160 -1.25 12.03 -1.85
N PRO A 161 -0.02 12.52 -1.64
CA PRO A 161 1.12 11.66 -1.35
C PRO A 161 0.88 10.85 -0.07
N TYR A 162 1.25 9.57 -0.10
CA TYR A 162 1.01 8.60 0.96
C TYR A 162 -0.47 8.42 1.37
N ALA A 163 -1.45 8.94 0.63
CA ALA A 163 -2.85 8.67 0.93
C ALA A 163 -3.15 7.17 0.72
N THR A 164 -3.95 6.59 1.60
CA THR A 164 -4.38 5.19 1.51
C THR A 164 -5.90 5.14 1.53
N VAL A 165 -6.48 4.53 0.49
CA VAL A 165 -7.90 4.20 0.45
C VAL A 165 -8.01 2.68 0.46
N ASP A 166 -8.63 2.15 1.48
CA ASP A 166 -8.64 0.72 1.78
C ASP A 166 -10.08 0.20 1.88
N LEU A 167 -10.38 -0.85 1.13
CA LEU A 167 -11.68 -1.54 1.08
C LEU A 167 -12.86 -0.58 0.92
N THR A 168 -12.68 0.50 0.15
CA THR A 168 -13.63 1.61 0.04
C THR A 168 -13.84 2.03 -1.40
N THR A 169 -15.07 1.98 -1.89
CA THR A 169 -15.42 2.59 -3.18
C THR A 169 -15.42 4.11 -3.04
N MET A 170 -14.71 4.82 -3.92
CA MET A 170 -14.67 6.28 -3.93
C MET A 170 -15.15 6.87 -5.25
N ARG A 171 -15.99 7.90 -5.17
CA ARG A 171 -16.53 8.65 -6.31
C ARG A 171 -16.38 10.15 -6.07
N ASP A 172 -15.75 10.86 -7.01
CA ASP A 172 -15.62 12.33 -6.95
C ASP A 172 -14.99 12.83 -5.64
N CYS A 173 -13.93 12.18 -5.15
CA CYS A 173 -13.32 12.46 -3.85
C CYS A 173 -11.92 13.07 -3.96
N VAL A 174 -11.54 13.87 -2.96
CA VAL A 174 -10.18 14.39 -2.77
C VAL A 174 -9.66 13.88 -1.43
N ILE A 175 -8.62 13.06 -1.47
CA ILE A 175 -8.00 12.49 -0.27
C ILE A 175 -6.66 13.18 -0.01
N GLY A 176 -6.59 13.97 1.06
CA GLY A 176 -5.40 14.72 1.43
C GLY A 176 -4.19 13.85 1.77
N ALA A 177 -3.00 14.45 1.68
CA ALA A 177 -1.73 13.79 1.97
C ALA A 177 -1.75 13.02 3.30
N TYR A 178 -1.16 11.82 3.32
CA TYR A 178 -1.05 10.97 4.51
C TYR A 178 -2.38 10.67 5.22
N SER A 179 -3.50 10.69 4.49
CA SER A 179 -4.80 10.27 5.03
C SER A 179 -5.04 8.79 4.78
N TYR A 180 -5.67 8.10 5.74
CA TYR A 180 -6.09 6.70 5.62
C TYR A 180 -7.62 6.63 5.71
N ILE A 181 -8.27 6.08 4.69
CA ILE A 181 -9.73 5.98 4.63
C ILE A 181 -10.15 4.53 4.41
N GLN A 182 -10.95 4.02 5.34
CA GLN A 182 -11.64 2.74 5.25
C GLN A 182 -13.08 2.93 5.72
N ALA A 183 -14.00 3.23 4.80
CA ALA A 183 -15.38 3.63 5.10
C ALA A 183 -16.44 2.88 4.27
N GLY A 184 -16.04 1.91 3.44
CA GLY A 184 -16.94 1.13 2.59
C GLY A 184 -17.32 1.85 1.30
N GLU A 185 -17.98 3.01 1.40
CA GLU A 185 -18.27 3.88 0.26
C GLU A 185 -18.16 5.35 0.67
N ILE A 186 -17.53 6.17 -0.18
CA ILE A 186 -17.45 7.62 -0.03
C ILE A 186 -17.73 8.30 -1.37
N SER A 187 -18.44 9.43 -1.34
CA SER A 187 -18.76 10.20 -2.53
C SER A 187 -18.77 11.70 -2.26
N HIS A 188 -18.30 12.50 -3.22
CA HIS A 188 -18.23 13.97 -3.13
C HIS A 188 -17.56 14.46 -1.84
N LEU A 189 -16.51 13.77 -1.40
CA LEU A 189 -15.85 14.02 -0.12
C LEU A 189 -14.47 14.65 -0.34
N LYS A 190 -14.21 15.75 0.35
CA LYS A 190 -12.88 16.34 0.48
C LYS A 190 -12.34 16.09 1.88
N VAL A 191 -11.29 15.29 1.97
CA VAL A 191 -10.62 14.94 3.22
C VAL A 191 -9.33 15.74 3.36
N ASP A 192 -9.19 16.43 4.49
CA ASP A 192 -7.97 17.17 4.81
C ASP A 192 -6.78 16.22 5.06
N PRO A 193 -5.54 16.66 4.79
CA PRO A 193 -4.34 15.88 5.10
C PRO A 193 -4.29 15.35 6.53
N GLY A 194 -3.71 14.16 6.71
CA GLY A 194 -3.53 13.55 8.03
C GLY A 194 -4.82 13.09 8.69
N THR A 195 -5.83 12.73 7.91
CA THR A 195 -7.08 12.17 8.45
C THR A 195 -7.02 10.65 8.42
N ILE A 196 -7.17 10.00 9.57
CA ILE A 196 -7.34 8.55 9.68
C ILE A 196 -8.80 8.29 10.02
N TRP A 197 -9.51 7.62 9.12
CA TRP A 197 -10.94 7.33 9.27
C TRP A 197 -11.23 5.86 8.97
N VAL A 198 -11.71 5.14 9.97
CA VAL A 198 -12.14 3.74 9.87
C VAL A 198 -13.59 3.66 10.32
N ASN A 199 -14.50 3.48 9.37
CA ASN A 199 -15.92 3.45 9.61
C ASN A 199 -16.52 2.13 9.13
N SER A 200 -17.28 1.49 10.01
CA SER A 200 -18.19 0.41 9.67
C SER A 200 -19.59 0.87 10.07
N PRO A 201 -20.44 1.26 9.09
CA PRO A 201 -21.77 1.79 9.39
C PRO A 201 -22.59 0.91 10.33
N GLY A 202 -23.14 1.50 11.38
CA GLY A 202 -23.92 0.80 12.41
C GLY A 202 -23.09 -0.02 13.42
N ASN A 203 -21.77 -0.12 13.22
CA ASN A 203 -20.88 -0.94 14.02
C ASN A 203 -19.90 -0.11 14.86
N PHE A 204 -19.08 0.70 14.20
CA PHE A 204 -18.10 1.58 14.83
C PHE A 204 -17.61 2.68 13.88
N ASN A 205 -17.05 3.74 14.44
CA ASN A 205 -16.41 4.85 13.75
C ASN A 205 -15.17 5.27 14.53
N PHE A 206 -13.97 5.06 13.97
CA PHE A 206 -12.70 5.56 14.48
C PHE A 206 -12.26 6.74 13.62
N PHE A 207 -11.99 7.87 14.25
CA PHE A 207 -11.54 9.08 13.56
C PHE A 207 -10.38 9.71 14.32
N TYR A 208 -9.28 9.97 13.62
CA TYR A 208 -8.15 10.73 14.15
C TYR A 208 -7.68 11.75 13.10
N LYS A 209 -7.31 12.95 13.56
CA LYS A 209 -6.75 13.99 12.69
C LYS A 209 -5.43 14.51 13.25
N TYR A 210 -4.38 14.42 12.46
CA TYR A 210 -3.06 14.98 12.81
C TYR A 210 -3.13 16.50 13.05
N PRO A 211 -2.29 17.04 13.94
CA PRO A 211 -1.94 18.45 13.91
C PRO A 211 -1.20 18.76 12.60
N ALA A 212 -1.73 19.65 11.77
CA ALA A 212 -1.21 19.92 10.42
C ALA A 212 0.28 20.31 10.45
N GLU A 213 0.64 21.30 11.28
CA GLU A 213 2.03 21.79 11.42
C GLU A 213 3.03 20.70 11.80
N LEU A 214 2.61 19.71 12.62
CA LEU A 214 3.49 18.61 13.02
C LEU A 214 3.59 17.53 11.94
N LEU A 215 2.50 17.28 11.21
CA LEU A 215 2.52 16.33 10.09
C LEU A 215 3.36 16.84 8.92
N GLU A 216 3.34 18.15 8.66
CA GLU A 216 4.06 18.77 7.55
C GLU A 216 5.56 18.48 7.56
N TYR A 217 6.15 18.29 8.75
CA TYR A 217 7.54 17.89 8.91
C TYR A 217 7.84 16.50 8.32
N TYR A 218 6.89 15.57 8.41
CA TYR A 218 7.05 14.21 7.92
C TYR A 218 6.65 14.08 6.45
N VAL A 219 5.55 14.74 6.07
CA VAL A 219 5.00 14.69 4.73
C VAL A 219 4.07 15.86 4.48
N SER A 220 4.33 16.58 3.39
CA SER A 220 3.45 17.62 2.87
C SER A 220 3.67 17.81 1.37
N LEU A 221 3.04 18.83 0.83
CA LEU A 221 3.24 19.33 -0.53
C LEU A 221 3.89 20.71 -0.45
N SER A 222 4.90 20.96 -1.29
CA SER A 222 5.55 22.26 -1.40
C SER A 222 4.59 23.30 -2.00
N PRO A 223 4.95 24.60 -2.04
CA PRO A 223 4.18 25.61 -2.78
C PRO A 223 3.94 25.21 -4.24
N ASP A 224 4.95 24.58 -4.86
CA ASP A 224 4.91 24.05 -6.23
C ASP A 224 4.22 22.68 -6.34
N LYS A 225 3.58 22.19 -5.27
CA LYS A 225 2.82 20.93 -5.22
C LYS A 225 3.66 19.66 -5.41
N VAL A 226 4.94 19.72 -5.08
CA VAL A 226 5.83 18.55 -5.03
C VAL A 226 5.79 17.93 -3.64
N PRO A 227 5.69 16.60 -3.49
CA PRO A 227 5.80 15.95 -2.18
C PRO A 227 7.16 16.23 -1.53
N TRP A 228 7.16 16.55 -0.23
CA TRP A 228 8.37 16.76 0.56
C TRP A 228 8.17 16.35 2.02
N GLY A 229 9.26 16.30 2.79
CA GLY A 229 9.29 15.91 4.20
C GLY A 229 10.11 14.64 4.44
N ILE A 230 10.32 14.29 5.71
CA ILE A 230 11.19 13.17 6.12
C ILE A 230 10.86 11.88 5.40
N LEU A 231 9.58 11.56 5.21
CA LEU A 231 9.19 10.29 4.58
C LEU A 231 9.62 10.22 3.12
N ILE A 232 9.59 11.36 2.42
CA ILE A 232 10.07 11.47 1.04
C ILE A 232 11.58 11.34 1.02
N ASP A 233 12.29 12.16 1.81
CA ASP A 233 13.76 12.15 1.89
C ASP A 233 14.30 10.75 2.22
N PHE A 234 13.64 10.06 3.16
CA PHE A 234 13.98 8.70 3.56
C PHE A 234 13.99 7.71 2.38
N ILE A 235 13.01 7.80 1.46
CA ILE A 235 12.97 6.93 0.28
C ILE A 235 13.99 7.40 -0.77
N GLU A 236 14.09 8.72 -0.99
CA GLU A 236 15.00 9.32 -1.95
C GLU A 236 16.46 8.92 -1.70
N GLU A 237 16.91 8.96 -0.45
CA GLU A 237 18.25 8.54 0.00
C GLU A 237 18.59 7.08 -0.37
N ARG A 238 17.57 6.22 -0.53
CA ARG A 238 17.73 4.77 -0.73
C ARG A 238 17.43 4.33 -2.17
N LYS A 239 17.12 5.26 -3.07
CA LYS A 239 16.78 4.96 -4.47
C LYS A 239 17.85 4.19 -5.23
N MET A 240 19.12 4.46 -4.96
CA MET A 240 20.24 3.80 -5.64
C MET A 240 20.28 2.30 -5.37
N GLU A 241 19.86 1.86 -4.17
CA GLU A 241 19.82 0.44 -3.83
C GLU A 241 18.71 -0.29 -4.58
N PHE A 242 17.56 0.34 -4.78
CA PHE A 242 16.51 -0.21 -5.64
C PHE A 242 16.96 -0.31 -7.11
N GLN A 243 17.69 0.69 -7.63
CA GLN A 243 18.16 0.66 -9.01
C GLN A 243 19.06 -0.55 -9.29
N ARG A 244 19.94 -0.93 -8.35
CA ARG A 244 20.80 -2.12 -8.47
C ARG A 244 20.00 -3.40 -8.69
N VAL A 245 18.88 -3.53 -7.99
CA VAL A 245 18.03 -4.72 -8.07
C VAL A 245 17.39 -4.90 -9.47
N PHE A 246 17.20 -3.81 -10.21
CA PHE A 246 16.72 -3.86 -11.59
C PHE A 246 17.84 -4.02 -12.64
N ASP A 247 19.07 -3.61 -12.30
CA ASP A 247 20.21 -3.63 -13.23
C ASP A 247 20.95 -4.98 -13.27
N PHE A 248 20.91 -5.76 -12.19
CA PHE A 248 21.62 -7.04 -12.09
C PHE A 248 20.71 -8.26 -12.36
N VAL A 249 21.01 -9.00 -13.43
CA VAL A 249 20.33 -10.26 -13.76
C VAL A 249 20.63 -11.37 -12.74
N ASN A 250 21.82 -11.34 -12.13
CA ASN A 250 22.30 -12.29 -11.12
C ASN A 250 22.70 -11.53 -9.85
N LEU A 251 21.76 -11.36 -8.91
CA LEU A 251 22.09 -10.95 -7.54
C LEU A 251 22.82 -12.11 -6.84
N GLN A 252 23.76 -11.80 -5.94
CA GLN A 252 24.43 -12.83 -5.14
C GLN A 252 23.37 -13.64 -4.39
N GLU A 253 23.44 -14.98 -4.51
CA GLU A 253 22.53 -15.87 -3.78
C GLU A 253 22.75 -15.68 -2.27
N ILE A 254 21.67 -15.44 -1.54
CA ILE A 254 21.69 -15.44 -0.09
C ILE A 254 21.78 -16.91 0.36
N GLU A 255 22.90 -17.29 0.97
CA GLU A 255 23.27 -18.69 1.28
C GLU A 255 22.25 -19.48 2.13
N SER A 256 21.24 -18.85 2.73
CA SER A 256 20.27 -19.55 3.58
C SER A 256 18.85 -18.95 3.57
N ILE A 257 18.16 -18.97 2.42
CA ILE A 257 16.70 -18.79 2.41
C ILE A 257 16.02 -20.14 2.67
N PRO A 258 15.22 -20.30 3.74
CA PRO A 258 14.49 -21.53 4.00
C PRO A 258 13.55 -21.90 2.85
N LYS A 259 13.39 -23.20 2.58
CA LYS A 259 12.55 -23.70 1.46
C LYS A 259 11.08 -23.28 1.55
N THR A 260 10.60 -22.94 2.74
CA THR A 260 9.21 -22.52 2.97
C THR A 260 9.04 -21.00 2.99
N ALA A 261 10.14 -20.25 2.92
CA ALA A 261 10.12 -18.80 2.79
C ALA A 261 10.10 -18.38 1.31
N SER A 262 9.62 -17.17 1.04
CA SER A 262 9.76 -16.51 -0.25
C SER A 262 10.48 -15.19 -0.05
N LEU A 263 11.56 -15.03 -0.80
CA LEU A 263 12.23 -13.76 -0.96
C LEU A 263 12.11 -13.36 -2.42
N ASP A 264 11.37 -12.30 -2.69
CA ASP A 264 11.27 -11.77 -4.04
C ASP A 264 12.61 -11.19 -4.49
N ARG A 265 13.00 -11.52 -5.71
CA ARG A 265 14.26 -11.06 -6.33
C ARG A 265 14.32 -9.54 -6.52
N TYR A 266 13.18 -8.84 -6.44
CA TYR A 266 13.06 -7.38 -6.53
C TYR A 266 12.95 -6.69 -5.17
N ALA A 267 13.10 -7.43 -4.07
CA ALA A 267 13.36 -6.84 -2.77
C ALA A 267 14.83 -6.38 -2.67
N VAL A 268 15.06 -5.28 -1.96
CA VAL A 268 16.41 -4.87 -1.57
C VAL A 268 16.74 -5.59 -0.27
N VAL A 269 17.73 -6.48 -0.31
CA VAL A 269 18.21 -7.18 0.88
C VAL A 269 19.70 -6.93 1.02
N LEU A 270 20.06 -6.14 2.03
CA LEU A 270 21.44 -5.84 2.36
C LEU A 270 22.02 -6.88 3.35
N PRO A 271 23.35 -6.97 3.51
CA PRO A 271 23.98 -7.95 4.39
C PRO A 271 23.48 -7.92 5.86
N ASN A 272 23.82 -8.98 6.61
CA ASN A 272 23.45 -9.18 8.02
C ASN A 272 21.95 -9.40 8.27
N ILE A 273 21.32 -10.18 7.40
CA ILE A 273 19.90 -10.56 7.54
C ILE A 273 19.73 -11.99 8.02
N LYS A 274 18.64 -12.24 8.74
CA LYS A 274 18.17 -13.59 9.11
C LYS A 274 16.73 -13.76 8.66
N ILE A 275 16.47 -14.75 7.82
CA ILE A 275 15.14 -15.10 7.33
C ILE A 275 14.80 -16.49 7.84
N ALA A 276 13.75 -16.60 8.65
CA ALA A 276 13.26 -17.87 9.18
C ALA A 276 12.21 -18.53 8.25
N ASP A 277 11.71 -19.70 8.67
CA ASP A 277 10.68 -20.44 7.93
C ASP A 277 9.42 -19.61 7.69
N ASN A 278 8.75 -19.85 6.56
CA ASN A 278 7.47 -19.25 6.20
C ASN A 278 7.46 -17.72 6.09
N VAL A 279 8.64 -17.08 6.09
CA VAL A 279 8.74 -15.64 5.88
C VAL A 279 8.37 -15.30 4.44
N LEU A 280 7.60 -14.22 4.27
CA LEU A 280 7.31 -13.63 2.96
C LEU A 280 7.94 -12.24 2.88
N VAL A 281 8.91 -12.07 1.99
CA VAL A 281 9.46 -10.77 1.58
C VAL A 281 9.01 -10.48 0.15
N SER A 282 8.10 -9.53 0.00
CA SER A 282 7.57 -9.08 -1.29
C SER A 282 8.57 -8.22 -2.07
N GLN A 283 8.34 -8.08 -3.37
CA GLN A 283 9.08 -7.12 -4.20
C GLN A 283 9.00 -5.69 -3.63
N ARG A 284 10.04 -4.90 -3.87
CA ARG A 284 10.21 -3.54 -3.34
C ARG A 284 10.22 -3.42 -1.81
N ALA A 285 10.16 -4.51 -1.06
CA ALA A 285 10.53 -4.48 0.35
C ALA A 285 12.03 -4.16 0.49
N TYR A 286 12.39 -3.41 1.52
CA TYR A 286 13.77 -3.05 1.84
C TYR A 286 14.14 -3.63 3.19
N ILE A 287 15.16 -4.49 3.24
CA ILE A 287 15.63 -5.14 4.46
C ILE A 287 17.12 -4.88 4.63
N GLU A 288 17.50 -4.32 5.78
CA GLU A 288 18.89 -4.04 6.14
C GLU A 288 19.14 -4.43 7.59
N ASN A 289 20.20 -5.22 7.84
CA ASN A 289 20.67 -5.56 9.18
C ASN A 289 19.53 -5.98 10.13
N SER A 290 18.68 -6.91 9.69
CA SER A 290 17.42 -7.22 10.36
C SER A 290 17.13 -8.72 10.42
N SER A 291 16.40 -9.15 11.44
CA SER A 291 15.95 -10.55 11.60
C SER A 291 14.44 -10.66 11.49
N LEU A 292 13.98 -11.53 10.59
CA LEU A 292 12.58 -11.85 10.36
C LEU A 292 12.31 -13.26 10.87
N GLY A 293 11.63 -13.35 12.01
CA GLY A 293 11.21 -14.59 12.64
C GLY A 293 10.14 -15.33 11.84
N LYS A 294 9.83 -16.55 12.28
CA LYS A 294 8.96 -17.49 11.54
C LYS A 294 7.63 -16.84 11.17
N GLY A 295 7.22 -16.97 9.91
CA GLY A 295 5.93 -16.46 9.42
C GLY A 295 5.81 -14.93 9.38
N ALA A 296 6.90 -14.18 9.62
CA ALA A 296 6.89 -12.73 9.45
C ALA A 296 6.71 -12.35 7.98
N ASN A 297 6.09 -11.19 7.75
CA ASN A 297 5.77 -10.69 6.43
C ASN A 297 6.24 -9.24 6.25
N ALA A 298 7.02 -9.03 5.20
CA ALA A 298 7.47 -7.74 4.71
C ALA A 298 6.79 -7.48 3.34
N GLN A 299 5.78 -6.61 3.32
CA GLN A 299 5.00 -6.32 2.10
C GLN A 299 5.68 -5.28 1.21
N GLU A 300 5.09 -5.02 0.05
CA GLU A 300 5.59 -4.09 -0.95
C GLU A 300 5.84 -2.70 -0.37
N ASN A 301 6.92 -2.07 -0.80
CA ASN A 301 7.32 -0.72 -0.39
C ASN A 301 7.59 -0.56 1.12
N CYS A 302 7.62 -1.65 1.91
CA CYS A 302 7.97 -1.55 3.32
C CYS A 302 9.49 -1.52 3.53
N PHE A 303 9.91 -1.00 4.69
CA PHE A 303 11.32 -0.89 5.08
C PHE A 303 11.52 -1.50 6.47
N ILE A 304 12.53 -2.35 6.62
CA ILE A 304 12.91 -2.98 7.89
C ILE A 304 14.42 -2.83 8.06
N ILE A 305 14.84 -1.91 8.92
CA ILE A 305 16.22 -1.47 9.07
C ILE A 305 16.63 -1.60 10.54
N ASN A 306 17.75 -2.28 10.80
CA ASN A 306 18.30 -2.47 12.15
C ASN A 306 17.25 -3.02 13.15
N SER A 307 16.35 -3.89 12.69
CA SER A 307 15.15 -4.27 13.43
C SER A 307 15.02 -5.78 13.59
N SER A 308 14.35 -6.21 14.66
CA SER A 308 14.10 -7.62 14.97
C SER A 308 12.60 -7.87 15.06
N LEU A 309 12.12 -8.81 14.25
CA LEU A 309 10.73 -9.28 14.25
C LEU A 309 10.73 -10.72 14.77
N GLU A 310 10.10 -10.97 15.92
CA GLU A 310 10.14 -12.26 16.62
C GLU A 310 9.40 -13.38 15.87
N GLY A 311 8.35 -13.05 15.12
CA GLY A 311 7.58 -14.01 14.33
C GLY A 311 6.11 -13.63 14.19
N TYR A 312 5.48 -14.10 13.11
CA TYR A 312 4.09 -13.78 12.73
C TYR A 312 3.79 -12.27 12.70
N ASN A 313 4.82 -11.46 12.53
CA ASN A 313 4.72 -10.02 12.40
C ASN A 313 4.28 -9.67 10.98
N VAL A 314 3.42 -8.66 10.85
CA VAL A 314 3.02 -8.15 9.54
C VAL A 314 3.45 -6.69 9.43
N THR A 315 4.29 -6.41 8.45
CA THR A 315 4.70 -5.05 8.07
C THR A 315 3.98 -4.71 6.78
N ALA A 316 2.87 -3.96 6.90
CA ALA A 316 2.00 -3.67 5.77
C ALA A 316 2.66 -2.72 4.75
N HIS A 317 2.01 -2.57 3.59
CA HIS A 317 2.53 -1.77 2.48
C HIS A 317 2.98 -0.36 2.91
N GLY A 318 4.18 0.03 2.50
CA GLY A 318 4.75 1.35 2.77
C GLY A 318 5.20 1.62 4.22
N ALA A 319 4.97 0.68 5.15
CA ALA A 319 5.38 0.81 6.54
C ALA A 319 6.91 0.73 6.70
N LYS A 320 7.46 1.45 7.66
CA LYS A 320 8.90 1.63 7.85
C LYS A 320 9.24 1.35 9.31
N LEU A 321 10.16 0.44 9.54
CA LEU A 321 10.67 0.03 10.85
C LEU A 321 12.17 0.33 10.90
N ILE A 322 12.59 1.17 11.84
CA ILE A 322 13.97 1.58 12.02
C ILE A 322 14.31 1.45 13.50
N GLU A 323 15.36 0.68 13.83
CA GLU A 323 15.83 0.49 15.20
C GLU A 323 14.72 0.00 16.16
N ALA A 324 13.91 -0.96 15.69
CA ALA A 324 12.73 -1.46 16.39
C ALA A 324 12.79 -2.97 16.68
N ASP A 325 12.29 -3.36 17.86
CA ASP A 325 12.14 -4.74 18.30
C ASP A 325 10.65 -5.06 18.44
N LEU A 326 10.13 -5.80 17.47
CA LEU A 326 8.74 -6.27 17.42
C LEU A 326 8.66 -7.68 17.99
N LYS A 327 7.88 -7.84 19.06
CA LYS A 327 7.55 -9.13 19.64
C LYS A 327 6.54 -9.89 18.79
N LEU A 328 6.22 -11.11 19.20
CA LEU A 328 5.36 -12.02 18.45
C LEU A 328 4.03 -11.37 18.01
N GLY A 329 3.64 -11.59 16.75
CA GLY A 329 2.29 -11.27 16.28
C GLY A 329 1.94 -9.78 16.20
N VAL A 330 2.92 -8.87 16.24
CA VAL A 330 2.68 -7.43 16.06
C VAL A 330 2.29 -7.12 14.63
N PHE A 331 1.21 -6.36 14.46
CA PHE A 331 0.77 -5.81 13.17
C PHE A 331 1.16 -4.33 13.05
N VAL A 332 1.78 -3.96 11.94
CA VAL A 332 2.10 -2.58 11.59
C VAL A 332 1.38 -2.20 10.30
N GLY A 333 0.43 -1.26 10.41
CA GLY A 333 -0.44 -0.84 9.32
C GLY A 333 0.24 0.02 8.26
N PHE A 334 -0.47 0.25 7.16
CA PHE A 334 -0.01 0.96 5.96
C PHE A 334 0.75 2.25 6.27
N ASN A 335 1.81 2.55 5.52
CA ASN A 335 2.55 3.82 5.57
C ASN A 335 3.04 4.28 6.97
N SER A 336 2.97 3.42 7.99
CA SER A 336 3.42 3.75 9.35
C SER A 336 4.93 4.00 9.36
N PHE A 337 5.40 4.88 10.22
CA PHE A 337 6.82 5.21 10.38
C PHE A 337 7.22 4.99 11.83
N LEU A 338 7.92 3.90 12.11
CA LEU A 338 8.36 3.50 13.45
C LEU A 338 9.88 3.65 13.50
N CYS A 339 10.33 4.76 14.07
CA CYS A 339 11.71 5.23 14.05
C CYS A 339 12.24 5.36 15.48
N GLY A 340 13.01 4.36 15.91
CA GLY A 340 13.93 4.49 17.04
C GLY A 340 15.28 5.04 16.62
N LYS A 341 16.22 5.13 17.56
CA LYS A 341 17.64 5.38 17.30
C LYS A 341 18.48 4.23 17.82
N LYS A 342 19.72 4.11 17.36
CA LYS A 342 20.67 3.05 17.77
C LYS A 342 20.79 2.89 19.30
N ASN A 343 20.74 3.98 20.05
CA ASN A 343 20.81 3.99 21.52
C ASN A 343 19.44 4.16 22.20
N SER A 344 18.37 4.29 21.41
CA SER A 344 17.01 4.61 21.84
C SER A 344 16.02 3.79 21.02
N ARG A 345 16.10 2.47 21.15
CA ARG A 345 15.30 1.53 20.37
C ARG A 345 13.83 1.57 20.79
N LEU A 346 12.95 1.27 19.83
CA LEU A 346 11.53 1.09 20.06
C LEU A 346 11.24 -0.39 20.31
N THR A 347 10.60 -0.72 21.43
CA THR A 347 10.09 -2.08 21.68
C THR A 347 8.57 -2.10 21.55
N VAL A 348 8.04 -2.99 20.72
CA VAL A 348 6.59 -3.20 20.56
C VAL A 348 6.25 -4.61 21.01
N ASN A 349 5.55 -4.74 22.14
CA ASN A 349 5.26 -6.03 22.75
C ASN A 349 4.16 -6.82 22.02
N GLU A 350 4.01 -8.08 22.41
CA GLU A 350 3.17 -9.07 21.73
C GLU A 350 1.73 -8.60 21.52
N GLY A 351 1.14 -8.98 20.38
CA GLY A 351 -0.27 -8.74 20.09
C GLY A 351 -0.65 -7.28 19.84
N CYS A 352 0.32 -6.36 19.77
CA CYS A 352 0.04 -4.96 19.45
C CYS A 352 -0.44 -4.78 18.01
N VAL A 353 -1.34 -3.80 17.86
CA VAL A 353 -1.84 -3.33 16.57
C VAL A 353 -1.44 -1.86 16.42
N VAL A 354 -0.47 -1.60 15.56
CA VAL A 354 -0.11 -0.25 15.15
C VAL A 354 -0.97 0.12 13.95
N MET A 355 -1.86 1.10 14.16
CA MET A 355 -2.84 1.53 13.17
C MET A 355 -2.13 2.07 11.92
N PRO A 356 -2.78 1.98 10.74
CA PRO A 356 -2.27 2.62 9.53
C PRO A 356 -1.92 4.09 9.77
N HIS A 357 -0.85 4.53 9.12
CA HIS A 357 -0.34 5.89 9.14
C HIS A 357 0.14 6.35 10.51
N THR A 358 0.48 5.45 11.43
CA THR A 358 1.05 5.84 12.72
C THR A 358 2.49 6.30 12.58
N ILE A 359 2.85 7.41 13.23
CA ILE A 359 4.22 7.93 13.29
C ILE A 359 4.72 7.80 14.72
N ILE A 360 5.75 6.96 14.92
CA ILE A 360 6.51 6.84 16.15
C ILE A 360 7.94 7.30 15.83
N ASP A 361 8.39 8.40 16.41
CA ASP A 361 9.71 8.98 16.14
C ASP A 361 10.32 9.44 17.47
N ILE A 362 11.10 8.55 18.07
CA ILE A 362 11.54 8.67 19.46
C ILE A 362 13.03 9.00 19.53
N ASP A 363 13.39 9.86 20.47
CA ASP A 363 14.79 10.15 20.81
C ASP A 363 15.25 9.41 22.08
N GLU A 364 14.30 8.89 22.87
CA GLU A 364 14.54 8.09 24.08
C GLU A 364 13.92 6.69 23.93
N PRO A 365 14.48 5.65 24.58
CA PRO A 365 13.89 4.31 24.54
C PRO A 365 12.40 4.32 24.94
N LEU A 366 11.57 3.69 24.11
CA LEU A 366 10.13 3.60 24.32
C LEU A 366 9.68 2.14 24.21
N GLU A 367 8.86 1.71 25.15
CA GLU A 367 8.26 0.38 25.15
C GLU A 367 6.74 0.50 25.11
N ILE A 368 6.13 -0.12 24.11
CA ILE A 368 4.69 -0.24 23.98
C ILE A 368 4.26 -1.53 24.69
N PRO A 369 3.35 -1.48 25.68
CA PRO A 369 2.91 -2.68 26.40
C PRO A 369 2.13 -3.64 25.48
N ALA A 370 2.13 -4.92 25.83
CA ALA A 370 1.44 -5.96 25.06
C ALA A 370 -0.06 -5.68 24.88
N ASP A 371 -0.66 -6.22 23.82
CA ASP A 371 -2.09 -6.09 23.51
C ASP A 371 -2.58 -4.63 23.51
N HIS A 372 -1.83 -3.72 22.89
CA HIS A 372 -2.23 -2.32 22.72
C HIS A 372 -2.56 -1.99 21.26
N LEU A 373 -3.58 -1.15 21.08
CA LEU A 373 -3.79 -0.39 19.85
C LEU A 373 -3.01 0.92 19.96
N VAL A 374 -2.28 1.30 18.91
CA VAL A 374 -1.47 2.52 18.85
C VAL A 374 -1.80 3.29 17.57
N TRP A 375 -1.91 4.61 17.63
CA TRP A 375 -2.21 5.47 16.48
C TRP A 375 -1.45 6.80 16.55
N GLY A 376 -1.64 7.65 15.54
CA GLY A 376 -1.28 9.07 15.63
C GLY A 376 0.22 9.36 15.68
N LEU A 377 0.61 10.42 16.39
CA LEU A 377 2.00 10.85 16.56
C LEU A 377 2.49 10.49 17.97
N VAL A 378 3.61 9.76 18.06
CA VAL A 378 4.22 9.33 19.32
C VAL A 378 5.73 9.56 19.30
N ARG A 379 6.20 10.56 20.05
CA ARG A 379 7.64 10.88 20.17
C ARG A 379 8.22 10.58 21.54
N ASN A 380 7.37 10.28 22.50
CA ASN A 380 7.75 10.00 23.89
C ASN A 380 6.63 9.26 24.63
N LYS A 381 6.89 8.91 25.90
CA LYS A 381 5.94 8.19 26.78
C LYS A 381 4.62 8.93 27.02
N GLU A 382 4.65 10.27 27.06
CA GLU A 382 3.44 11.06 27.27
C GLU A 382 2.53 11.01 26.04
N GLU A 383 3.10 11.16 24.85
CA GLU A 383 2.37 11.02 23.60
C GLU A 383 1.89 9.58 23.37
N LEU A 384 2.64 8.57 23.80
CA LEU A 384 2.18 7.18 23.79
C LEU A 384 0.93 6.99 24.66
N ALA A 385 0.92 7.55 25.87
CA ALA A 385 -0.24 7.46 26.75
C ALA A 385 -1.49 8.14 26.18
N LYS A 386 -1.32 9.17 25.33
CA LYS A 386 -2.40 9.87 24.63
C LYS A 386 -2.83 9.18 23.34
N ASN A 387 -1.96 8.38 22.71
CA ASN A 387 -2.24 7.74 21.43
C ASN A 387 -2.12 6.21 21.45
N SER A 388 -2.43 5.60 22.60
CA SER A 388 -2.56 4.15 22.71
C SER A 388 -3.64 3.76 23.71
N ILE A 389 -4.22 2.58 23.53
CA ILE A 389 -5.17 1.98 24.46
C ILE A 389 -4.98 0.46 24.50
N ALA A 390 -5.07 -0.13 25.68
CA ALA A 390 -5.12 -1.58 25.82
C ALA A 390 -6.34 -2.14 25.08
N LEU A 391 -6.17 -3.21 24.29
CA LEU A 391 -7.24 -3.84 23.53
C LEU A 391 -8.39 -4.30 24.42
N VAL A 392 -8.09 -4.76 25.64
CA VAL A 392 -9.11 -5.13 26.64
C VAL A 392 -9.98 -3.94 27.04
N LYS A 393 -9.38 -2.75 27.20
CA LYS A 393 -10.13 -1.53 27.52
C LYS A 393 -10.99 -1.10 26.34
N LEU A 394 -10.43 -1.08 25.12
CA LEU A 394 -11.18 -0.76 23.91
C LEU A 394 -12.35 -1.73 23.69
N ASN A 395 -12.14 -3.02 23.89
CA ASN A 395 -13.17 -4.05 23.77
C ASN A 395 -14.37 -3.83 24.70
N ALA A 396 -14.17 -3.18 25.85
CA ALA A 396 -15.22 -2.86 26.81
C ALA A 396 -16.05 -1.62 26.45
N ILE A 397 -15.70 -0.87 25.40
CA ILE A 397 -16.40 0.34 24.98
C ILE A 397 -17.60 -0.05 24.11
N ASP A 398 -18.77 0.49 24.46
CA ASP A 398 -20.06 0.20 23.84
C ASP A 398 -20.72 1.41 23.15
N THR A 399 -20.23 2.62 23.44
CA THR A 399 -20.84 3.89 23.02
C THR A 399 -19.85 4.81 22.34
N SER A 400 -19.04 5.55 23.08
CA SER A 400 -18.06 6.47 22.52
C SER A 400 -16.96 6.80 23.51
N PHE A 401 -15.77 7.12 23.01
CA PHE A 401 -14.72 7.74 23.80
C PHE A 401 -13.84 8.65 22.94
N SER A 402 -13.14 9.56 23.60
CA SER A 402 -12.13 10.40 22.97
C SER A 402 -10.83 10.30 23.75
N GLN A 403 -9.72 10.25 23.02
CA GLN A 403 -8.39 10.26 23.63
C GLN A 403 -7.44 11.09 22.75
N GLY A 404 -6.98 12.21 23.30
CA GLY A 404 -6.23 13.20 22.53
C GLY A 404 -7.06 13.73 21.36
N ARG A 405 -6.59 13.50 20.13
CA ARG A 405 -7.25 13.91 18.88
C ARG A 405 -8.03 12.78 18.21
N MET A 406 -8.08 11.62 18.83
CA MET A 406 -8.85 10.48 18.35
C MET A 406 -10.22 10.50 19.01
N HIS A 407 -11.23 10.25 18.18
CA HIS A 407 -12.60 10.03 18.57
C HIS A 407 -13.07 8.67 18.07
N PHE A 408 -13.73 7.92 18.93
CA PHE A 408 -14.30 6.62 18.61
C PHE A 408 -15.76 6.58 19.03
N GLU A 409 -16.60 5.98 18.19
CA GLU A 409 -18.01 5.71 18.43
C GLU A 409 -18.35 4.27 18.05
N GLY A 410 -19.34 3.68 18.71
CA GLY A 410 -19.83 2.33 18.49
C GLY A 410 -19.18 1.28 19.41
N LYS A 411 -19.15 0.03 18.93
CA LYS A 411 -18.76 -1.12 19.74
C LYS A 411 -17.28 -1.45 19.53
N GLY A 412 -16.45 -1.16 20.53
CA GLY A 412 -15.03 -1.46 20.52
C GLY A 412 -14.74 -2.95 20.36
N ALA A 413 -15.61 -3.83 20.85
CA ALA A 413 -15.47 -5.28 20.63
C ALA A 413 -15.52 -5.69 19.15
N MET A 414 -16.37 -5.03 18.35
CA MET A 414 -16.45 -5.32 16.91
C MET A 414 -15.25 -4.73 16.17
N PHE A 415 -14.76 -3.57 16.59
CA PHE A 415 -13.53 -2.98 16.07
C PHE A 415 -12.31 -3.88 16.31
N VAL A 416 -12.08 -4.31 17.56
CA VAL A 416 -10.96 -5.20 17.92
C VAL A 416 -11.05 -6.53 17.18
N LYS A 417 -12.25 -7.11 17.08
CA LYS A 417 -12.48 -8.34 16.31
C LYS A 417 -12.12 -8.15 14.83
N ALA A 418 -12.56 -7.07 14.21
CA ALA A 418 -12.28 -6.79 12.79
C ALA A 418 -10.76 -6.73 12.50
N PHE A 419 -9.98 -6.09 13.38
CA PHE A 419 -8.51 -6.07 13.23
C PHE A 419 -7.89 -7.45 13.43
N LYS A 420 -8.28 -8.19 14.48
CA LYS A 420 -7.75 -9.55 14.73
C LYS A 420 -8.06 -10.50 13.57
N ASP A 421 -9.28 -10.49 13.08
CA ASP A 421 -9.70 -11.30 11.93
C ASP A 421 -8.89 -10.95 10.68
N ARG A 422 -8.66 -9.65 10.43
CA ARG A 422 -7.85 -9.18 9.30
C ARG A 422 -6.39 -9.63 9.40
N ILE A 423 -5.75 -9.46 10.55
CA ILE A 423 -4.36 -9.86 10.76
C ILE A 423 -4.19 -11.36 10.57
N HIS A 424 -5.10 -12.14 11.15
CA HIS A 424 -5.09 -13.59 10.98
C HIS A 424 -5.27 -13.99 9.52
N HIS A 425 -6.20 -13.36 8.80
CA HIS A 425 -6.41 -13.60 7.39
C HIS A 425 -5.17 -13.29 6.54
N ILE A 426 -4.48 -12.17 6.81
CA ILE A 426 -3.23 -11.83 6.11
C ILE A 426 -2.16 -12.90 6.35
N LEU A 427 -1.96 -13.33 7.59
CA LEU A 427 -0.98 -14.37 7.93
C LEU A 427 -1.31 -15.71 7.26
N ASP A 428 -2.59 -16.08 7.22
CA ASP A 428 -3.07 -17.30 6.57
C ASP A 428 -2.84 -17.28 5.06
N VAL A 429 -3.30 -16.22 4.38
CA VAL A 429 -3.14 -16.05 2.93
C VAL A 429 -1.65 -15.95 2.53
N ASN A 430 -0.81 -15.38 3.39
CA ASN A 430 0.63 -15.32 3.16
C ASN A 430 1.35 -16.65 3.43
N GLY A 431 0.70 -17.63 4.04
CA GLY A 431 1.30 -18.94 4.31
C GLY A 431 2.21 -18.94 5.53
N ALA A 432 1.96 -18.03 6.49
CA ALA A 432 2.72 -17.95 7.73
C ALA A 432 2.58 -19.24 8.57
N PHE A 433 1.41 -19.88 8.49
CA PHE A 433 1.06 -21.14 9.17
C PHE A 433 1.34 -22.40 8.34
N PHE A 434 2.17 -22.29 7.29
CA PHE A 434 2.51 -23.43 6.45
C PHE A 434 3.27 -24.51 7.23
N GLU A 435 2.73 -25.72 7.24
CA GLU A 435 3.34 -26.86 7.91
C GLU A 435 2.92 -28.16 7.23
N ASN A 436 3.87 -29.09 7.02
CA ASN A 436 3.63 -30.42 6.47
C ASN A 436 2.82 -30.42 5.14
N GLY A 437 3.05 -29.43 4.27
CA GLY A 437 2.36 -29.31 2.98
C GLY A 437 0.93 -28.74 3.04
N LYS A 438 0.47 -28.28 4.22
CA LYS A 438 -0.83 -27.64 4.42
C LYS A 438 -0.68 -26.14 4.67
N ASN A 439 -1.76 -25.38 4.46
CA ASN A 439 -1.81 -23.92 4.62
C ASN A 439 -0.80 -23.17 3.75
N ALA A 440 -0.64 -23.62 2.49
CA ALA A 440 0.24 -22.95 1.54
C ALA A 440 -0.37 -21.62 1.08
N GLY A 441 0.37 -20.55 1.30
CA GLY A 441 0.01 -19.20 0.90
C GLY A 441 1.02 -18.56 -0.06
N HIS A 442 1.04 -17.23 -0.11
CA HIS A 442 1.94 -16.47 -0.98
C HIS A 442 3.42 -16.82 -0.77
N ALA A 443 3.87 -17.06 0.46
CA ALA A 443 5.26 -17.45 0.75
C ALA A 443 5.69 -18.76 0.06
N GLN A 444 4.75 -19.65 -0.25
CA GLN A 444 5.05 -20.90 -0.94
C GLN A 444 4.73 -20.85 -2.44
N LYS A 445 3.74 -20.05 -2.85
CA LYS A 445 3.32 -19.90 -4.26
C LYS A 445 4.23 -18.95 -5.05
N ASN A 446 4.64 -17.83 -4.45
CA ASN A 446 5.37 -16.77 -5.15
C ASN A 446 6.85 -17.11 -5.42
N GLN A 447 7.30 -18.31 -5.03
CA GLN A 447 8.65 -18.81 -5.33
C GLN A 447 8.91 -19.01 -6.85
N ARG A 448 7.86 -19.03 -7.69
CA ARG A 448 7.93 -19.32 -9.13
C ARG A 448 7.49 -18.15 -10.01
N LEU A 449 7.96 -16.94 -9.70
CA LEU A 449 7.67 -15.73 -10.46
C LEU A 449 8.82 -15.37 -11.41
N SER A 450 8.52 -15.20 -12.70
CA SER A 450 9.45 -14.66 -13.71
C SER A 450 8.99 -13.29 -14.17
N LEU A 451 9.92 -12.36 -14.42
CA LEU A 451 9.59 -11.03 -14.95
C LEU A 451 10.07 -10.84 -16.38
N ASN A 452 9.19 -10.24 -17.18
CA ASN A 452 9.46 -9.83 -18.54
C ASN A 452 9.37 -8.30 -18.66
N THR A 453 10.08 -7.75 -19.63
CA THR A 453 10.13 -6.30 -19.88
C THR A 453 9.25 -5.89 -21.05
N ILE A 454 8.75 -4.66 -21.00
CA ILE A 454 8.01 -3.98 -22.06
C ILE A 454 8.64 -2.61 -22.26
N GLN A 455 8.84 -2.20 -23.52
CA GLN A 455 9.54 -0.97 -23.86
C GLN A 455 8.60 0.08 -24.47
N PRO A 456 8.79 1.38 -24.16
CA PRO A 456 8.07 2.46 -24.82
C PRO A 456 8.65 2.75 -26.21
N PHE A 457 7.88 3.47 -27.04
CA PHE A 457 8.42 4.14 -28.22
C PHE A 457 9.52 5.12 -27.81
N GLN A 458 10.67 5.02 -28.47
CA GLN A 458 11.87 5.80 -28.12
C GLN A 458 11.95 7.16 -28.85
N PHE A 459 11.25 7.31 -29.97
CA PHE A 459 11.35 8.46 -30.86
C PHE A 459 10.00 8.83 -31.47
N GLY A 460 9.94 10.01 -32.11
CA GLY A 460 8.76 10.49 -32.83
C GLY A 460 7.64 11.00 -31.92
N ALA A 461 6.46 11.20 -32.50
CA ALA A 461 5.30 11.77 -31.80
C ALA A 461 4.79 10.93 -30.62
N ASN A 462 5.07 9.61 -30.66
CA ASN A 462 4.68 8.64 -29.64
C ASN A 462 5.74 8.43 -28.56
N LYS A 463 6.85 9.18 -28.55
CA LYS A 463 7.94 9.00 -27.57
C LYS A 463 7.40 8.94 -26.14
N GLY A 464 7.75 7.88 -25.40
CA GLY A 464 7.29 7.62 -24.03
C GLY A 464 5.94 6.88 -23.92
N MET A 465 5.16 6.80 -25.00
CA MET A 465 3.97 5.96 -25.07
C MET A 465 4.34 4.50 -25.31
N TYR A 466 3.47 3.59 -24.91
CA TYR A 466 3.59 2.17 -25.22
C TYR A 466 2.67 1.82 -26.39
N PRO A 467 3.07 0.89 -27.28
CA PRO A 467 2.17 0.39 -28.31
C PRO A 467 0.97 -0.34 -27.68
N ASN A 468 -0.09 -0.50 -28.47
CA ASN A 468 -1.20 -1.35 -28.04
C ASN A 468 -0.71 -2.79 -27.92
N ILE A 469 -0.80 -3.35 -26.72
CA ILE A 469 -0.25 -4.66 -26.37
C ILE A 469 -1.35 -5.49 -25.73
N ARG A 470 -1.45 -6.75 -26.14
CA ARG A 470 -2.25 -7.77 -25.45
C ARG A 470 -1.39 -8.99 -25.17
N ILE A 471 -1.36 -9.43 -23.92
CA ILE A 471 -0.60 -10.60 -23.46
C ILE A 471 -1.59 -11.57 -22.81
N LEU A 472 -1.60 -12.80 -23.29
CA LEU A 472 -2.49 -13.88 -22.87
C LEU A 472 -1.64 -15.13 -22.55
N PRO A 473 -2.21 -16.17 -21.89
CA PRO A 473 -1.51 -17.40 -21.56
C PRO A 473 -0.97 -18.18 -22.76
#